data_AF-A0A943FUP2-F1
#
_entry.id   AF-A0A943FUP2-F1
#
_cell.length_a   1.000
_cell.length_b   1.000
_cell.length_c   1.000
_cell.angle_alpha   90.00
_cell.angle_beta   90.00
_cell.angle_gamma   90.00
#
_symmetry.space_group_name_H-M   'P 1'
#
loop_
_entity.id
_entity.type
_entity.pdbx_description
1 polymer ?
#
loop_
_entity_poly.entity_id
_entity_poly.type
_entity_poly.pdbx_seq_one_letter_code
_entity_poly.pdbx_strand_id
1 'polypeptide(L)'
;MHGIILIDKLNETVEIQKMAHDDFSHIVTVDEQNELRNSVNDTRKEEGLPLLTEEEWPSASTAFKKTFFADHAISKIIESYNSGEILKEGMSAWY
;
A
#
# COMPACT_ATOMS: atom_id res chain seq x y z
N MET A 1 -1.23 20.10 9.99
CA MET A 1 -1.20 19.35 11.28
C MET A 1 -0.50 18.01 11.02
N HIS A 2 0.41 17.55 11.88
CA HIS A 2 1.19 16.32 11.63
C HIS A 2 0.40 15.04 11.96
N GLY A 3 0.73 13.97 11.23
CA GLY A 3 0.31 12.60 11.56
C GLY A 3 1.28 11.95 12.55
N ILE A 4 0.86 10.83 13.16
CA ILE A 4 1.63 10.05 14.12
C ILE A 4 1.50 8.57 13.73
N ILE A 5 2.65 7.92 13.55
CA ILE A 5 2.78 6.48 13.32
C ILE A 5 3.50 5.88 14.52
N LEU A 6 2.92 4.83 15.11
CA LEU A 6 3.54 4.02 16.15
C LEU A 6 4.14 2.77 15.50
N ILE A 7 5.38 2.47 15.85
CA ILE A 7 6.07 1.24 15.45
C ILE A 7 6.44 0.49 16.71
N ASP A 8 5.82 -0.66 16.93
CA ASP A 8 6.15 -1.56 18.02
C ASP A 8 7.13 -2.62 17.52
N LYS A 9 8.38 -2.49 17.96
CA LYS A 9 9.47 -3.41 17.58
C LYS A 9 9.37 -4.77 18.27
N LEU A 10 8.74 -4.84 19.44
CA LEU A 10 8.64 -6.09 20.20
C LEU A 10 7.55 -6.99 19.63
N ASN A 11 6.45 -6.37 19.18
CA ASN A 11 5.30 -7.07 18.61
C ASN A 11 5.29 -7.07 17.07
N GLU A 12 6.29 -6.45 16.43
CA GLU A 12 6.42 -6.31 14.97
C GLU A 12 5.17 -5.69 14.32
N THR A 13 4.59 -4.68 14.96
CA THR A 13 3.39 -4.00 14.47
C THR A 13 3.65 -2.54 14.10
N VAL A 14 2.85 -2.04 13.16
CA VAL A 14 2.82 -0.63 12.76
C VAL A 14 1.38 -0.14 12.80
N GLU A 15 1.14 1.01 13.43
CA GLU A 15 -0.18 1.60 13.58
C GLU A 15 -0.15 3.10 13.25
N ILE A 16 -1.16 3.57 12.51
CA ILE A 16 -1.39 5.00 12.28
C ILE A 16 -2.27 5.52 13.42
N GLN A 17 -1.67 6.10 14.46
CA GLN A 17 -2.40 6.67 15.60
C GLN A 17 -3.15 7.96 15.24
N LYS A 18 -2.57 8.75 14.33
CA LYS A 18 -3.15 10.01 13.90
C LYS A 18 -2.84 10.24 12.43
N MET A 19 -3.87 10.41 11.61
CA MET A 19 -3.69 10.83 10.22
C MET A 19 -3.24 12.29 10.17
N ALA A 20 -2.37 12.62 9.22
CA ALA A 20 -2.07 14.01 8.91
C ALA A 20 -3.32 14.70 8.34
N HIS A 21 -3.36 16.03 8.37
CA HIS A 21 -4.54 16.79 7.95
C HIS A 21 -4.94 16.51 6.50
N ASP A 22 -3.95 16.41 5.61
CA ASP A 22 -4.15 16.20 4.18
C ASP A 22 -4.11 14.72 3.79
N ASP A 23 -4.02 13.83 4.78
CA ASP A 23 -4.03 12.39 4.57
C ASP A 23 -5.44 11.82 4.66
N PHE A 24 -5.70 10.80 3.87
CA PHE A 24 -6.99 10.18 3.75
C PHE A 24 -6.85 8.69 3.51
N SER A 25 -7.91 7.98 3.89
CA SER A 25 -7.97 6.54 3.72
C SER A 25 -9.12 6.15 2.81
N HIS A 26 -8.87 5.17 1.96
CA HIS A 26 -9.90 4.48 1.17
C HIS A 26 -9.97 3.02 1.60
N ILE A 27 -11.18 2.47 1.68
CA ILE A 27 -11.36 1.04 1.81
C ILE A 27 -11.44 0.49 0.40
N VAL A 28 -10.38 -0.20 -0.03
CA VAL A 28 -10.36 -0.89 -1.30
C VAL A 28 -11.16 -2.18 -1.13
N THR A 29 -12.32 -2.21 -1.76
CA THR A 29 -13.26 -3.33 -1.70
C THR A 29 -12.73 -4.53 -2.48
N VAL A 30 -13.33 -5.70 -2.25
CA VAL A 30 -13.04 -6.92 -3.03
C VAL A 30 -13.40 -6.72 -4.51
N ASP A 31 -14.51 -6.04 -4.76
CA ASP A 31 -15.00 -5.81 -6.12
C ASP A 31 -14.05 -4.89 -6.89
N GLU A 32 -13.64 -3.75 -6.31
CA GLU A 32 -12.65 -2.84 -6.95
C GLU A 32 -11.33 -3.55 -7.27
N GLN A 33 -10.84 -4.42 -6.38
CA GLN A 33 -9.62 -5.19 -6.61
C GLN A 33 -9.78 -6.17 -7.78
N ASN A 34 -10.92 -6.87 -7.85
CA ASN A 34 -11.19 -7.83 -8.90
C ASN A 34 -11.51 -7.14 -10.24
N GLU A 35 -12.15 -5.97 -10.22
CA GLU A 35 -12.32 -5.10 -11.39
C GLU A 35 -10.98 -4.65 -11.96
N LEU A 36 -10.04 -4.21 -11.11
CA LEU A 36 -8.68 -3.88 -11.53
C LEU A 36 -7.98 -5.09 -12.16
N ARG A 37 -8.08 -6.27 -11.53
CA ARG A 37 -7.51 -7.50 -12.05
C ARG A 37 -8.06 -7.83 -13.45
N ASN A 38 -9.38 -7.73 -13.61
CA ASN A 38 -10.05 -7.97 -14.89
C ASN A 38 -9.60 -6.97 -15.94
N SER A 39 -9.53 -5.68 -15.60
CA SER A 39 -9.04 -4.64 -16.51
C SER A 39 -7.61 -4.88 -16.98
N VAL A 40 -6.71 -5.32 -16.08
CA VAL A 40 -5.33 -5.68 -16.45
C VAL A 40 -5.32 -6.87 -17.42
N ASN A 41 -6.15 -7.88 -17.15
CA ASN A 41 -6.27 -9.04 -18.02
C ASN A 41 -6.88 -8.69 -19.40
N ASP A 42 -7.82 -7.75 -19.46
CA ASP A 42 -8.38 -7.24 -20.72
C ASP A 42 -7.29 -6.53 -21.54
N THR A 43 -6.47 -5.66 -20.92
CA THR A 43 -5.32 -5.03 -21.59
C THR A 43 -4.32 -6.07 -22.11
N ARG A 44 -3.97 -7.08 -21.30
CA ARG A 44 -3.07 -8.16 -21.72
C ARG A 44 -3.62 -8.93 -22.91
N LYS A 45 -4.93 -9.20 -22.92
CA LYS A 45 -5.61 -9.87 -24.03
C LYS A 45 -5.54 -9.04 -25.32
N GLU A 46 -5.74 -7.73 -25.23
CA GLU A 46 -5.59 -6.80 -26.36
C GLU A 46 -4.15 -6.78 -26.89
N GLU A 47 -3.16 -6.88 -26.01
CA GLU A 47 -1.74 -6.97 -26.35
C GLU A 47 -1.29 -8.36 -26.85
N GLY A 48 -2.19 -9.35 -26.89
CA GLY A 48 -1.87 -10.73 -27.28
C GLY A 48 -1.05 -11.50 -26.25
N LEU A 49 -0.98 -11.01 -25.01
CA LEU A 49 -0.32 -11.66 -23.88
C LEU A 49 -1.26 -12.66 -23.20
N PRO A 50 -0.72 -13.73 -22.58
CA PRO A 50 -1.53 -14.62 -21.77
C PRO A 50 -2.09 -13.89 -20.56
N LEU A 51 -3.33 -14.23 -20.19
CA LEU A 51 -3.97 -13.76 -18.97
C LEU A 51 -3.18 -14.24 -17.75
N LEU A 52 -3.20 -13.44 -16.70
CA LEU A 52 -2.65 -13.83 -15.41
C LEU A 52 -3.52 -14.91 -14.76
N THR A 53 -2.85 -15.95 -14.28
CA THR A 53 -3.48 -17.06 -13.56
C THR A 53 -3.80 -16.69 -12.11
N GLU A 54 -4.61 -17.51 -11.44
CA GLU A 54 -4.86 -17.35 -9.99
C GLU A 54 -3.57 -17.47 -9.15
N GLU A 55 -2.54 -18.16 -9.65
CA GLU A 55 -1.25 -18.25 -8.95
C GLU A 55 -0.43 -16.96 -9.11
N GLU A 56 -0.47 -16.35 -10.29
CA GLU A 56 0.29 -15.12 -10.58
C GLU A 56 -0.38 -13.87 -9.99
N TRP A 57 -1.71 -13.79 -10.07
CA TRP A 57 -2.48 -12.71 -9.47
C TRP A 57 -3.83 -13.27 -8.97
N PRO A 58 -3.91 -13.68 -7.69
CA PRO A 58 -5.11 -14.27 -7.14
C PRO A 58 -6.26 -13.27 -7.08
N SER A 59 -7.48 -13.79 -7.21
CA SER A 59 -8.69 -13.02 -6.95
C SER A 59 -8.73 -12.56 -5.49
N ALA A 60 -9.08 -11.29 -5.27
CA ALA A 60 -9.24 -10.77 -3.93
C ALA A 60 -10.42 -11.43 -3.23
N SER A 61 -10.24 -11.75 -1.95
CA SER A 61 -11.28 -12.31 -1.06
C SER A 61 -11.56 -11.44 0.16
N THR A 62 -10.72 -10.43 0.40
CA THR A 62 -10.86 -9.49 1.53
C THR A 62 -10.61 -8.06 1.09
N ALA A 63 -11.32 -7.13 1.71
CA ALA A 63 -11.08 -5.70 1.54
C ALA A 63 -9.89 -5.28 2.40
N PHE A 64 -9.18 -4.23 1.98
CA PHE A 64 -8.13 -3.64 2.78
C PHE A 64 -8.28 -2.13 2.86
N LYS A 65 -7.78 -1.53 3.94
CA LYS A 65 -7.72 -0.09 4.09
C LYS A 65 -6.37 0.38 3.58
N LYS A 66 -6.39 1.35 2.66
CA LYS A 66 -5.20 2.05 2.20
C LYS A 66 -5.23 3.48 2.70
N THR A 67 -4.14 3.94 3.30
CA THR A 67 -3.95 5.33 3.73
C THR A 67 -2.89 5.97 2.84
N PHE A 68 -3.26 6.96 2.03
CA PHE A 68 -2.49 7.35 0.85
C PHE A 68 -1.07 7.81 1.17
N PHE A 69 -0.89 8.73 2.12
CA PHE A 69 0.44 9.23 2.48
C PHE A 69 1.07 8.41 3.60
N ALA A 70 0.29 8.00 4.60
CA ALA A 70 0.82 7.22 5.72
C ALA A 70 1.37 5.85 5.29
N ASP A 71 0.71 5.11 4.38
CA ASP A 71 1.21 3.80 3.96
C ASP A 71 2.55 3.93 3.21
N HIS A 72 2.71 5.01 2.44
CA HIS A 72 3.98 5.30 1.77
C HIS A 72 5.10 5.62 2.78
N ALA A 73 4.79 6.45 3.78
CA ALA A 73 5.73 6.75 4.86
C ALA A 73 6.12 5.49 5.63
N ILE A 74 5.16 4.63 5.97
CA ILE A 74 5.38 3.34 6.64
C ILE A 74 6.32 2.45 5.80
N SER A 75 6.06 2.31 4.50
CA SER A 75 6.91 1.51 3.60
C SER A 75 8.36 2.00 3.64
N LYS A 76 8.58 3.33 3.57
CA LYS A 76 9.92 3.91 3.63
C LYS A 76 10.60 3.71 4.98
N ILE A 77 9.86 3.83 6.07
CA ILE A 77 10.39 3.58 7.41
C ILE A 77 10.81 2.11 7.56
N ILE A 78 10.00 1.16 7.07
CA ILE A 78 10.31 -0.27 7.11
C ILE A 78 11.54 -0.58 6.23
N GLU A 79 11.60 -0.06 5.01
CA GLU A 79 12.74 -0.22 4.11
C GLU A 79 14.05 0.22 4.77
N SER A 80 14.09 1.43 5.33
CA SER A 80 15.28 1.94 6.02
C SER A 80 15.58 1.20 7.31
N TYR A 81 14.56 0.81 8.07
CA TYR A 81 14.76 0.01 9.27
C TYR A 81 15.45 -1.32 8.96
N ASN A 82 15.01 -1.99 7.89
CA ASN A 82 15.59 -3.26 7.44
C ASN A 82 17.02 -3.09 6.89
N SER A 83 17.40 -1.90 6.40
CA SER A 83 18.77 -1.59 6.01
C SER A 83 19.68 -1.19 7.18
N GLY A 84 19.13 -1.11 8.41
CA GLY A 84 19.87 -0.69 9.60
C GLY A 84 19.99 0.84 9.76
N GLU A 85 19.26 1.60 8.95
CA GLU A 85 19.26 3.07 8.97
C GLU A 85 18.02 3.61 9.69
N ILE A 86 18.20 4.63 10.52
CA ILE A 86 17.08 5.38 11.11
C ILE A 86 16.93 6.68 10.34
N LEU A 87 15.85 6.80 9.57
CA LEU A 87 15.50 8.03 8.88
C LEU A 87 15.24 9.15 9.90
N LYS A 88 16.06 10.20 9.85
CA LYS A 88 15.89 11.40 10.69
C LYS A 88 15.04 12.47 10.01
N GLU A 89 15.00 12.45 8.68
CA GLU A 89 14.26 13.39 7.84
C GLU A 89 13.47 12.60 6.79
N GLY A 90 12.23 13.02 6.54
CA GLY A 90 11.40 12.47 5.47
C GLY A 90 11.64 13.22 4.16
N MET A 91 11.61 12.50 3.04
CA MET A 91 11.74 13.09 1.71
C MET A 91 10.34 13.31 1.11
N SER A 92 10.00 14.56 0.78
CA SER A 92 8.74 14.90 0.09
C SER A 92 8.95 14.77 -1.43
N ALA A 93 8.54 13.65 -2.02
CA ALA A 93 8.49 13.50 -3.48
C ALA A 93 7.05 13.74 -3.96
N TRP A 94 6.84 14.80 -4.72
CA TRP A 94 5.62 14.99 -5.52
C TRP A 94 5.90 14.39 -6.90
N TYR A 95 5.18 13.34 -7.29
CA TYR A 95 5.15 12.84 -8.68
C TYR A 95 3.96 13.46 -9.41
#